data_AF-A0A3D4TC36-F1
#
_entry.id   AF-A0A3D4TC36-F1
#
_cell.length_a   1.000
_cell.length_b   1.000
_cell.length_c   1.000
_cell.angle_alpha   90.00
_cell.angle_beta   90.00
_cell.angle_gamma   90.00
#
_symmetry.space_group_name_H-M   'P 1'
#
loop_
_entity.id
_entity.type
_entity.pdbx_description
1 polymer ?
#
loop_
_entity_poly.entity_id
_entity_poly.type
_entity_poly.pdbx_seq_one_letter_code
_entity_poly.pdbx_strand_id
1 'polypeptide(L)'
;MLKNKLLFTSLVLALSLGASAQKLSIHSIIDSVRHSHPVIKMYDNEIRAMDEAAEGARSWMAPQVSVGQFMTPYNVSLWRRNGDMKGMGSVMLSGEQMLPNKKKLDADERYMKAMSSVEKEKKNASLNELIHDAKQLYYEWIILKKKLIILSENEKIL
;
A
#
# COMPACT_ATOMS: atom_id res chain seq x y z
N MET A 1 -41.26 19.11 25.53
CA MET A 1 -39.97 18.45 25.21
C MET A 1 -40.00 16.91 25.26
N LEU A 2 -40.96 16.23 25.91
CA LEU A 2 -41.00 14.76 25.96
C LEU A 2 -41.42 14.06 24.64
N LYS A 3 -42.30 14.67 23.85
CA LYS A 3 -42.83 14.06 22.60
C LYS A 3 -41.76 13.78 21.54
N ASN A 4 -40.75 14.66 21.39
CA ASN A 4 -39.67 14.46 20.41
C ASN A 4 -38.69 13.36 20.83
N LYS A 5 -38.50 13.14 22.14
CA LYS A 5 -37.68 12.03 22.65
C LYS A 5 -38.36 10.67 22.43
N LEU A 6 -39.68 10.60 22.64
CA LEU A 6 -40.49 9.40 22.38
C LEU A 6 -40.50 8.98 20.91
N LEU A 7 -40.55 9.96 19.99
CA LEU A 7 -40.42 9.71 18.55
C LEU A 7 -39.04 9.16 18.18
N PHE A 8 -37.98 9.72 18.76
CA PHE A 8 -36.60 9.26 18.49
C PHE A 8 -36.36 7.84 19.03
N THR A 9 -36.86 7.53 20.23
CA THR A 9 -36.77 6.17 20.79
C THR A 9 -37.60 5.17 20.01
N SER A 10 -38.78 5.56 19.52
CA SER A 10 -39.63 4.72 18.66
C SER A 10 -38.95 4.43 17.32
N LEU A 11 -38.27 5.43 16.72
CA LEU A 11 -37.54 5.27 15.47
C LEU A 11 -36.35 4.31 15.61
N VAL A 12 -35.58 4.42 16.70
CA VAL A 12 -34.46 3.51 17.00
C VAL A 12 -34.96 2.07 17.24
N LEU A 13 -36.09 1.91 17.94
CA LEU A 13 -36.69 0.59 18.16
C LEU A 13 -37.20 -0.03 16.85
N ALA A 14 -37.83 0.78 15.98
CA ALA A 14 -38.29 0.34 14.67
C ALA A 14 -37.15 -0.10 13.75
N LEU A 15 -36.01 0.60 13.80
CA LEU A 15 -34.78 0.24 13.07
C LEU A 15 -34.16 -1.09 13.57
N SER A 16 -34.35 -1.44 14.85
CA SER A 16 -33.78 -2.66 15.42
C SER A 16 -34.55 -3.95 15.06
N LEU A 17 -35.82 -3.85 14.66
CA LEU A 17 -36.68 -4.98 14.34
C LEU A 17 -36.34 -5.67 13.01
N GLY A 18 -35.53 -5.03 12.16
CA GLY A 18 -35.05 -5.58 10.88
C GLY A 18 -33.67 -6.26 10.95
N ALA A 19 -33.04 -6.32 12.12
CA ALA A 19 -31.71 -6.90 12.28
C ALA A 19 -31.78 -8.43 12.21
N SER A 20 -31.68 -8.99 11.01
CA SER A 20 -31.50 -10.44 10.83
C SER A 20 -30.10 -10.84 11.28
N ALA A 21 -29.99 -11.91 12.07
CA ALA A 21 -28.71 -12.50 12.44
C ALA A 21 -27.90 -12.84 11.17
N GLN A 22 -26.70 -12.28 11.05
CA GLN A 22 -25.87 -12.42 9.86
C GLN A 22 -25.39 -13.87 9.76
N LYS A 23 -25.84 -14.61 8.73
CA LYS A 23 -25.34 -15.95 8.46
C LYS A 23 -23.95 -15.83 7.85
N LEU A 24 -22.92 -16.19 8.63
CA LEU A 24 -21.55 -16.20 8.15
C LEU A 24 -21.35 -17.35 7.15
N SER A 25 -21.32 -17.00 5.86
CA SER A 25 -21.07 -17.95 4.79
C SER A 25 -19.57 -18.09 4.54
N ILE A 26 -19.14 -19.26 4.08
CA ILE A 26 -17.75 -19.47 3.66
C ILE A 26 -17.33 -18.49 2.55
N HIS A 27 -18.25 -18.14 1.64
CA HIS A 27 -17.99 -17.17 0.57
C HIS A 27 -17.64 -15.79 1.14
N SER A 28 -18.41 -15.29 2.11
CA SER A 28 -18.11 -14.01 2.75
C SER A 28 -16.76 -13.98 3.49
N ILE A 29 -16.32 -15.12 4.04
CA ILE A 29 -15.00 -15.24 4.67
C ILE A 29 -13.90 -15.17 3.62
N ILE A 30 -14.04 -15.93 2.53
CA ILE A 30 -13.07 -15.94 1.42
C ILE A 30 -12.95 -14.53 0.79
N ASP A 31 -14.06 -13.85 0.58
CA ASP A 31 -14.06 -12.48 0.03
C ASP A 31 -13.38 -11.51 1.00
N SER A 32 -13.63 -11.65 2.31
CA SER A 32 -12.93 -10.87 3.33
C SER A 32 -11.43 -11.16 3.34
N VAL A 33 -11.00 -12.41 3.17
CA VAL A 33 -9.56 -12.76 3.06
C VAL A 33 -8.94 -12.09 1.85
N ARG A 34 -9.60 -12.11 0.69
CA ARG A 34 -9.10 -11.50 -0.55
C ARG A 34 -8.92 -9.99 -0.45
N HIS A 35 -9.81 -9.29 0.23
CA HIS A 35 -9.81 -7.82 0.24
C HIS A 35 -9.17 -7.20 1.48
N SER A 36 -9.23 -7.90 2.61
CA SER A 36 -8.91 -7.31 3.92
C SER A 36 -7.69 -7.94 4.58
N HIS A 37 -7.21 -9.10 4.13
CA HIS A 37 -6.11 -9.80 4.80
C HIS A 37 -4.79 -9.01 4.70
N PRO A 38 -4.06 -8.77 5.81
CA PRO A 38 -2.85 -7.95 5.82
C PRO A 38 -1.76 -8.42 4.86
N VAL A 39 -1.56 -9.75 4.77
CA VAL A 39 -0.56 -10.35 3.86
C VAL A 39 -0.86 -10.01 2.39
N ILE A 40 -2.14 -10.00 2.00
CA ILE A 40 -2.53 -9.67 0.63
C ILE A 40 -2.25 -8.19 0.34
N LYS A 41 -2.54 -7.30 1.32
CA LYS A 41 -2.22 -5.87 1.21
C LYS A 41 -0.73 -5.59 1.16
N MET A 42 0.07 -6.36 1.90
CA MET A 42 1.54 -6.27 1.86
C MET A 42 2.04 -6.55 0.44
N TYR A 43 1.64 -7.67 -0.16
CA TYR A 43 1.99 -8.01 -1.53
C TYR A 43 1.50 -6.96 -2.54
N ASP A 44 0.27 -6.45 -2.39
CA ASP A 44 -0.25 -5.41 -3.28
C ASP A 44 0.59 -4.12 -3.25
N ASN A 45 1.08 -3.73 -2.08
CA ASN A 45 1.94 -2.56 -1.93
C ASN A 45 3.35 -2.83 -2.47
N GLU A 46 3.88 -4.03 -2.26
CA GLU A 46 5.20 -4.44 -2.75
C GLU A 46 5.23 -4.50 -4.28
N ILE A 47 4.25 -5.17 -4.89
CA ILE A 47 4.08 -5.25 -6.35
C ILE A 47 3.96 -3.83 -6.94
N ARG A 48 3.15 -2.97 -6.32
CA ARG A 48 3.02 -1.57 -6.76
C ARG A 48 4.36 -0.84 -6.66
N ALA A 49 5.06 -0.94 -5.54
CA ALA A 49 6.36 -0.30 -5.38
C ALA A 49 7.37 -0.78 -6.44
N MET A 50 7.36 -2.06 -6.78
CA MET A 50 8.23 -2.63 -7.82
C MET A 50 7.85 -2.17 -9.22
N ASP A 51 6.56 -2.13 -9.55
CA ASP A 51 6.07 -1.65 -10.84
C ASP A 51 6.40 -0.16 -11.06
N GLU A 52 6.16 0.68 -10.05
CA GLU A 52 6.50 2.10 -10.07
C GLU A 52 8.02 2.32 -10.15
N ALA A 53 8.81 1.50 -9.45
CA ALA A 53 10.27 1.54 -9.57
C ALA A 53 10.74 1.11 -10.96
N ALA A 54 10.08 0.14 -11.59
CA ALA A 54 10.39 -0.29 -12.96
C ALA A 54 10.09 0.81 -13.98
N GLU A 55 8.95 1.51 -13.85
CA GLU A 55 8.64 2.68 -14.66
C GLU A 55 9.64 3.82 -14.43
N GLY A 56 10.04 4.04 -13.17
CA GLY A 56 11.08 4.99 -12.80
C GLY A 56 12.45 4.65 -13.41
N ALA A 57 12.81 3.37 -13.51
CA ALA A 57 14.07 2.95 -14.14
C ALA A 57 14.11 3.24 -15.64
N ARG A 58 12.96 3.28 -16.31
CA ARG A 58 12.85 3.72 -17.71
C ARG A 58 12.81 5.25 -17.84
N SER A 59 12.52 5.97 -16.76
CA SER A 59 12.37 7.42 -16.81
C SER A 59 13.69 8.10 -17.18
N TRP A 60 13.57 9.11 -18.04
CA TRP A 60 14.70 9.93 -18.42
C TRP A 60 14.87 11.05 -17.38
N MET A 61 16.06 11.18 -16.80
CA MET A 61 16.34 12.32 -15.93
C MET A 61 16.10 13.62 -16.68
N ALA A 62 15.29 14.50 -16.06
CA ALA A 62 15.05 15.83 -16.57
C ALA A 62 16.37 16.63 -16.66
N PRO A 63 16.46 17.62 -17.57
CA PRO A 63 17.60 18.52 -17.61
C PRO A 63 17.70 19.25 -16.27
N GLN A 64 18.89 19.24 -15.69
CA GLN A 64 19.18 19.95 -14.46
C GLN A 64 19.78 21.30 -14.81
N VAL A 65 19.19 22.38 -14.32
CA VAL A 65 19.75 23.72 -14.41
C VAL A 65 20.10 24.17 -13.00
N SER A 66 21.35 24.52 -12.75
CA SER A 66 21.85 24.95 -11.46
C SER A 66 22.47 26.33 -11.55
N VAL A 67 22.26 27.12 -10.50
CA VAL A 67 22.89 28.43 -10.31
C VAL A 67 23.71 28.37 -9.04
N GLY A 68 25.00 28.68 -9.14
CA GLY A 68 25.92 28.57 -8.02
C GLY A 68 26.97 29.66 -8.02
N GLN A 69 27.62 29.85 -6.88
CA GLN A 69 28.80 30.70 -6.78
C GLN A 69 30.01 29.88 -7.24
N PHE A 70 30.71 30.36 -8.26
CA PHE A 70 31.89 29.72 -8.81
C PHE A 70 33.13 30.54 -8.44
N MET A 71 34.13 29.88 -7.84
CA MET A 71 35.38 30.48 -7.40
C MET A 71 35.20 31.69 -6.45
N THR A 72 34.15 31.69 -5.62
CA THR A 72 33.88 32.80 -4.68
C THR A 72 34.57 32.54 -3.34
N PRO A 73 35.51 33.41 -2.90
CA PRO A 73 36.27 33.18 -1.67
C PRO A 73 35.40 33.38 -0.43
N TYR A 74 35.69 32.70 0.68
CA TYR A 74 34.92 32.88 1.92
C TYR A 74 35.01 34.30 2.52
N ASN A 75 36.12 35.00 2.27
CA ASN A 75 36.30 36.37 2.74
C ASN A 75 35.52 37.36 1.84
N VAL A 76 34.39 37.86 2.37
CA VAL A 76 33.47 38.78 1.69
C VAL A 76 34.11 40.13 1.29
N SER A 77 35.21 40.54 1.91
CA SER A 77 35.93 41.76 1.51
C SER A 77 36.58 41.64 0.13
N LEU A 78 36.88 40.40 -0.30
CA LEU A 78 37.50 40.09 -1.59
C LEU A 78 36.48 40.04 -2.74
N TRP A 79 35.18 40.11 -2.45
CA TRP A 79 34.13 40.10 -3.48
C TRP A 79 34.00 41.47 -4.15
N ARG A 80 34.39 42.53 -3.45
CA ARG A 80 34.34 43.91 -3.92
C ARG A 80 35.71 44.32 -4.44
N ARG A 81 35.73 45.20 -5.45
CA ARG A 81 36.97 45.79 -5.95
C ARG A 81 37.64 46.62 -4.85
N ASN A 82 38.92 46.38 -4.58
CA ASN A 82 39.72 47.14 -3.63
C ASN A 82 41.02 47.61 -4.31
N GLY A 83 41.11 48.91 -4.62
CA GLY A 83 42.20 49.46 -5.43
C GLY A 83 42.26 48.86 -6.84
N ASP A 84 43.45 48.39 -7.25
CA ASP A 84 43.71 47.74 -8.54
C ASP A 84 43.26 46.26 -8.61
N MET A 85 42.87 45.65 -7.49
CA MET A 85 42.43 44.25 -7.48
C MET A 85 40.95 44.14 -7.86
N LYS A 86 40.65 43.44 -8.97
CA LYS A 86 39.26 43.09 -9.36
C LYS A 86 38.63 42.16 -8.30
N GLY A 87 37.35 42.39 -8.00
CA GLY A 87 36.58 41.52 -7.09
C GLY A 87 36.59 40.07 -7.58
N MET A 88 36.73 39.14 -6.65
CA MET A 88 36.83 37.70 -6.92
C MET A 88 35.50 36.98 -6.70
N GLY A 89 35.24 35.96 -7.52
CA GLY A 89 34.00 35.19 -7.52
C GLY A 89 33.09 35.54 -8.69
N SER A 90 32.33 34.55 -9.16
CA SER A 90 31.36 34.69 -10.25
C SER A 90 30.10 33.88 -9.94
N VAL A 91 28.97 34.27 -10.53
CA VAL A 91 27.75 33.44 -10.52
C VAL A 91 27.78 32.57 -11.77
N MET A 92 27.73 31.25 -11.58
CA MET A 92 27.71 30.26 -12.65
C MET A 92 26.29 29.75 -12.84
N LEU A 93 25.83 29.76 -14.08
CA LEU A 93 24.64 29.05 -14.54
C LEU A 93 25.11 27.81 -15.31
N SER A 94 24.79 26.62 -14.81
CA SER A 94 25.12 25.34 -15.43
C SER A 94 23.86 24.60 -15.82
N GLY A 95 23.90 23.91 -16.97
CA GLY A 95 22.86 23.01 -17.44
C GLY A 95 23.47 21.64 -17.71
N GLU A 96 22.92 20.59 -17.10
CA GLU A 96 23.35 19.21 -17.30
C GLU A 96 22.18 18.35 -17.78
N GLN A 97 22.43 17.52 -18.80
CA GLN A 97 21.45 16.59 -19.33
C GLN A 97 22.14 15.27 -19.63
N MET A 98 21.72 14.20 -18.95
CA MET A 98 22.12 12.85 -19.32
C MET A 98 21.42 12.45 -20.63
N LEU A 99 22.09 11.78 -21.56
CA LEU A 99 21.49 11.17 -22.75
C LEU A 99 21.47 9.64 -22.61
N PRO A 100 20.32 9.01 -22.31
CA PRO A 100 20.26 7.58 -22.04
C PRO A 100 20.19 6.73 -23.32
N ASN A 101 20.62 5.47 -23.20
CA ASN A 101 20.40 4.46 -24.23
C ASN A 101 19.06 3.76 -24.01
N LYS A 102 18.09 4.01 -24.90
CA LYS A 102 16.74 3.42 -24.84
C LYS A 102 16.72 1.90 -24.71
N LYS A 103 17.59 1.20 -25.46
CA LYS A 103 17.64 -0.28 -25.40
C LYS A 103 18.05 -0.80 -24.02
N LYS A 104 18.95 -0.08 -23.33
CA LYS A 104 19.36 -0.42 -21.97
C LYS A 104 18.21 -0.17 -20.99
N LEU A 105 17.58 1.00 -21.06
CA LEU A 105 16.43 1.34 -20.21
C LEU A 105 15.26 0.36 -20.38
N ASP A 106 14.91 -0.01 -21.61
CA ASP A 106 13.84 -0.98 -21.89
C ASP A 106 14.21 -2.41 -21.42
N ALA A 107 15.50 -2.75 -21.34
CA ALA A 107 15.94 -4.04 -20.79
C ALA A 107 15.86 -4.04 -19.26
N ASP A 108 16.30 -2.95 -18.61
CA ASP A 108 16.25 -2.75 -17.17
C ASP A 108 14.79 -2.73 -16.67
N GLU A 109 13.88 -2.01 -17.35
CA GLU A 109 12.45 -2.01 -17.05
C GLU A 109 11.86 -3.43 -17.14
N ARG A 110 12.13 -4.17 -18.22
CA ARG A 110 11.61 -5.53 -18.39
C ARG A 110 12.11 -6.48 -17.31
N TYR A 111 13.37 -6.35 -16.91
CA TYR A 111 13.93 -7.12 -15.82
C TYR A 111 13.21 -6.83 -14.49
N MET A 112 12.97 -5.55 -14.17
CA MET A 112 12.25 -5.17 -12.95
C MET A 112 10.77 -5.61 -12.98
N LYS A 113 10.08 -5.48 -14.12
CA LYS A 113 8.71 -5.99 -14.30
C LYS A 113 8.65 -7.52 -14.16
N ALA A 114 9.66 -8.24 -14.66
CA ALA A 114 9.74 -9.68 -14.46
C ALA A 114 9.84 -10.03 -12.96
N MET A 115 10.62 -9.26 -12.20
CA MET A 115 10.71 -9.43 -10.74
C MET A 115 9.35 -9.19 -10.05
N SER A 116 8.64 -8.12 -10.40
CA SER A 116 7.28 -7.84 -9.91
C SER A 116 6.30 -8.98 -10.25
N SER A 117 6.42 -9.57 -11.45
CA SER A 117 5.58 -10.71 -11.84
C SER A 117 5.80 -11.95 -10.96
N VAL A 118 7.01 -12.16 -10.44
CA VAL A 118 7.29 -13.24 -9.48
C VAL A 118 6.58 -12.98 -8.15
N GLU A 119 6.60 -11.74 -7.66
CA GLU A 119 5.87 -11.37 -6.43
C GLU A 119 4.34 -11.49 -6.61
N LYS A 120 3.83 -11.22 -7.81
CA LYS A 120 2.42 -11.47 -8.14
C LYS A 120 2.04 -12.94 -8.04
N GLU A 121 2.91 -13.85 -8.50
CA GLU A 121 2.65 -15.28 -8.36
C GLU A 121 2.80 -15.77 -6.91
N LYS A 122 3.76 -15.24 -6.15
CA LYS A 122 3.86 -15.50 -4.71
C LYS A 122 2.59 -15.07 -3.97
N LYS A 123 2.06 -13.88 -4.27
CA LYS A 123 0.77 -13.41 -3.74
C LYS A 123 -0.35 -14.41 -4.03
N ASN A 124 -0.45 -14.92 -5.26
CA ASN A 124 -1.48 -15.90 -5.63
C ASN A 124 -1.32 -17.22 -4.84
N ALA A 125 -0.08 -17.69 -4.67
CA ALA A 125 0.20 -18.88 -3.87
C ALA A 125 -0.24 -18.70 -2.41
N SER A 126 0.18 -17.62 -1.75
CA SER A 126 -0.24 -17.31 -0.38
C SER A 126 -1.75 -17.11 -0.25
N LEU A 127 -2.40 -16.51 -1.26
CA LEU A 127 -3.85 -16.38 -1.26
C LEU A 127 -4.55 -17.76 -1.28
N ASN A 128 -4.03 -18.71 -2.06
CA ASN A 128 -4.57 -20.05 -2.12
C ASN A 128 -4.41 -20.79 -0.78
N GLU A 129 -3.27 -20.65 -0.12
CA GLU A 129 -3.04 -21.18 1.24
C GLU A 129 -4.04 -20.58 2.23
N LEU A 130 -4.19 -19.26 2.27
CA LEU A 130 -5.15 -18.60 3.16
C LEU A 130 -6.60 -19.02 2.91
N ILE A 131 -6.98 -19.24 1.64
CA ILE A 131 -8.30 -19.76 1.28
C ILE A 131 -8.48 -21.20 1.73
N HIS A 132 -7.43 -22.02 1.63
CA HIS A 132 -7.44 -23.40 2.12
C HIS A 132 -7.64 -23.44 3.63
N ASP A 133 -6.85 -22.68 4.38
CA ASP A 133 -6.94 -22.58 5.83
C ASP A 133 -8.31 -22.08 6.29
N ALA A 134 -8.84 -21.04 5.63
CA ALA A 134 -10.17 -20.51 5.92
C ALA A 134 -11.28 -21.56 5.74
N LYS A 135 -11.20 -22.40 4.70
CA LYS A 135 -12.15 -23.49 4.48
C LYS A 135 -12.04 -24.56 5.56
N GLN A 136 -10.82 -24.98 5.90
CA GLN A 136 -10.59 -25.97 6.94
C GLN A 136 -11.17 -25.50 8.29
N LEU A 137 -10.80 -24.29 8.73
CA LEU A 137 -11.27 -23.70 9.97
C LEU A 137 -12.80 -23.53 9.99
N TYR A 138 -13.41 -23.18 8.87
CA TYR A 138 -14.87 -23.05 8.77
C TYR A 138 -15.60 -24.38 9.02
N TYR A 139 -15.15 -25.47 8.39
CA TYR A 139 -15.76 -26.78 8.59
C TYR A 139 -15.48 -27.34 9.99
N GLU A 140 -14.29 -27.12 10.52
CA GLU A 140 -13.95 -27.48 11.90
C GLU A 140 -14.87 -26.76 12.90
N TRP A 141 -15.09 -25.45 12.71
CA TRP A 141 -16.03 -24.68 13.53
C TRP A 141 -17.46 -25.25 13.48
N ILE A 142 -17.95 -25.64 12.30
CA ILE A 142 -19.27 -26.28 12.17
C ILE A 142 -19.32 -27.59 12.95
N ILE A 143 -18.29 -28.43 12.87
CA ILE A 143 -18.21 -29.70 13.58
C ILE A 143 -18.19 -29.46 15.09
N LEU A 144 -17.39 -28.51 15.57
CA LEU A 144 -17.32 -28.14 17.00
C LEU A 144 -18.67 -27.66 17.51
N LYS A 145 -19.39 -26.84 16.73
CA LYS A 145 -20.74 -26.38 17.08
C LYS A 145 -21.72 -27.54 17.23
N LYS A 146 -21.66 -28.55 16.36
CA LYS A 146 -22.48 -29.77 16.47
C LYS A 146 -22.13 -30.59 17.71
N LYS A 147 -20.83 -30.75 18.00
CA LYS A 147 -20.35 -31.46 19.21
C LYS A 147 -20.86 -30.78 20.49
N LEU A 148 -20.83 -29.44 20.55
CA LEU A 148 -21.37 -28.68 21.69
C LEU A 148 -22.87 -28.90 21.89
N ILE A 149 -23.66 -28.98 20.80
CA ILE A 149 -25.10 -29.26 20.89
C ILE A 149 -25.32 -30.64 21.51
N ILE A 150 -24.62 -31.68 21.01
CA ILE A 150 -24.72 -33.05 21.54
C ILE A 150 -24.33 -33.11 23.02
N LEU A 151 -23.24 -32.43 23.40
CA LEU A 151 -22.82 -32.35 24.81
C LEU A 151 -23.92 -31.72 25.69
N SER A 152 -24.53 -30.63 25.24
CA SER A 152 -25.61 -29.96 25.98
C SER A 152 -26.90 -30.78 26.07
N GLU A 153 -27.16 -31.65 25.10
CA GLU A 153 -28.29 -32.58 25.13
C GLU A 153 -28.03 -33.72 26.11
N ASN A 154 -26.81 -34.27 26.11
CA ASN A 154 -26.41 -35.30 27.07
C ASN A 154 -26.47 -34.79 28.52
N GLU A 155 -26.02 -33.56 28.79
CA GLU A 155 -26.12 -32.94 30.11
C GLU A 155 -27.57 -32.77 30.62
N LYS A 156 -28.55 -32.67 29.72
CA LYS A 156 -29.97 -32.52 30.11
C LYS A 156 -30.66 -33.86 30.40
N ILE A 157 -30.07 -34.96 29.94
CA ILE A 157 -30.62 -36.32 30.10
C ILE A 157 -30.04 -37.01 31.35
N LEU A 158 -28.87 -36.56 31.82
CA LEU A 158 -28.28 -36.91 33.11
C LEU A 158 -28.94 -36.15 34.26
#